data_AF-A0A4Y2BG26-F1
#
_entry.id   AF-A0A4Y2BG26-F1
#
_cell.length_a   1.000
_cell.length_b   1.000
_cell.length_c   1.000
_cell.angle_alpha   90.00
_cell.angle_beta   90.00
_cell.angle_gamma   90.00
#
_symmetry.space_group_name_H-M   'P 1'
#
loop_
_entity.id
_entity.type
_entity.pdbx_description
1 polymer ?
#
loop_
_entity_poly.entity_id
_entity_poly.type
_entity_poly.pdbx_seq_one_letter_code
_entity_poly.pdbx_strand_id
1 'polypeptide(L)'
;MTATGFSFLLARRRWAVAVTNLLNVVPETCLLGNLPGTELYRCIGKYPNVTEIPGIKIFHFGASIYFGNREYFRSQIFHHVSFQQ
;
A
#
# COMPACT_ATOMS: atom_id res chain seq x y z
N MET A 1 -23.43 15.69 37.85
CA MET A 1 -23.48 16.22 36.47
C MET A 1 -22.21 15.79 35.74
N THR A 2 -22.35 15.38 34.49
CA THR A 2 -21.52 14.45 33.71
C THR A 2 -20.15 14.98 33.25
N ALA A 3 -19.05 14.54 33.87
CA ALA A 3 -17.68 14.80 33.36
C ALA A 3 -17.07 13.62 32.58
N THR A 4 -17.67 12.42 32.69
CA THR A 4 -17.15 11.19 32.08
C THR A 4 -17.34 11.17 30.56
N GLY A 5 -18.41 11.77 30.03
CA GLY A 5 -18.76 11.71 28.60
C GLY A 5 -17.77 12.41 27.65
N PHE A 6 -17.14 13.50 28.09
CA PHE A 6 -16.18 14.27 27.27
C PHE A 6 -14.84 13.55 27.10
N SER A 7 -14.38 12.81 28.12
CA SER A 7 -13.13 12.03 28.06
C SER A 7 -13.25 10.84 27.09
N PHE A 8 -14.39 10.13 27.11
CA PHE A 8 -14.63 9.02 26.18
C PHE A 8 -14.73 9.46 24.72
N LEU A 9 -15.33 10.63 24.45
CA LEU A 9 -15.44 11.17 23.09
C LEU A 9 -14.06 11.51 22.49
N LEU A 10 -13.19 12.15 23.29
CA LEU A 10 -11.82 12.47 22.88
C LEU A 10 -10.99 11.20 22.68
N ALA A 11 -11.14 10.21 23.55
CA ALA A 11 -10.47 8.92 23.41
C ALA A 11 -10.86 8.21 22.10
N ARG A 12 -12.17 8.17 21.76
CA ARG A 12 -12.67 7.58 20.51
C ARG A 12 -12.16 8.32 19.26
N ARG A 13 -12.14 9.65 19.29
CA ARG A 13 -11.62 10.47 18.19
C ARG A 13 -10.12 10.25 17.97
N ARG A 14 -9.36 10.10 19.06
CA ARG A 14 -7.91 9.84 19.00
C ARG A 14 -7.60 8.43 18.51
N TRP A 15 -8.42 7.44 18.89
CA TRP A 15 -8.35 6.07 18.36
C TRP A 15 -8.63 6.01 16.85
N ALA A 16 -9.65 6.72 16.37
CA ALA A 16 -9.99 6.76 14.95
C ALA A 16 -8.83 7.30 14.10
N VAL A 17 -8.21 8.41 14.52
CA VAL A 17 -7.05 8.99 13.80
C VAL A 17 -5.85 8.03 13.80
N ALA A 18 -5.58 7.35 14.92
CA ALA A 18 -4.49 6.37 14.99
C ALA A 18 -4.72 5.19 14.04
N VAL A 19 -5.95 4.66 13.97
CA VAL A 19 -6.32 3.58 13.05
C VAL A 19 -6.19 4.02 11.59
N THR A 20 -6.64 5.23 11.24
CA THR A 20 -6.50 5.76 9.87
C THR A 20 -5.03 5.89 9.45
N ASN A 21 -4.16 6.36 10.35
CA ASN A 21 -2.73 6.46 10.07
C ASN A 21 -2.07 5.09 9.90
N LEU A 22 -2.43 4.10 10.73
CA LEU A 22 -1.90 2.75 10.61
C LEU A 22 -2.22 2.12 9.25
N LEU A 23 -3.45 2.29 8.77
CA LEU A 23 -3.89 1.71 7.48
C LEU A 23 -3.26 2.42 6.28
N ASN A 24 -3.05 3.74 6.36
CA ASN A 24 -2.51 4.48 5.24
C ASN A 24 -0.99 4.39 5.14
N VAL A 25 -0.26 4.23 6.25
CA VAL A 25 1.22 4.23 6.24
C VAL A 25 1.80 2.97 5.60
N VAL A 26 1.10 1.83 5.68
CA VAL A 26 1.56 0.54 5.15
C VAL A 26 0.52 -0.03 4.17
N PRO A 27 0.36 0.58 2.98
CA PRO A 27 -0.55 0.07 1.96
C PRO A 27 -0.03 -1.22 1.33
N GLU A 28 -0.94 -2.00 0.74
CA GLU A 28 -0.55 -3.13 -0.10
C GLU A 28 0.29 -2.65 -1.29
N THR A 29 1.49 -3.21 -1.41
CA THR A 29 2.41 -3.01 -2.53
C THR A 29 2.56 -4.32 -3.30
N CYS A 30 2.52 -4.23 -4.62
CA CYS A 30 2.67 -5.40 -5.50
C CYS A 30 3.39 -5.02 -6.79
N LEU A 31 4.10 -5.99 -7.36
CA LEU A 31 4.43 -5.98 -8.78
C LEU A 31 3.27 -6.59 -9.59
N LEU A 32 2.87 -5.89 -10.65
CA LEU A 32 1.87 -6.35 -11.58
C LEU A 32 2.54 -6.98 -12.80
N GLY A 33 1.98 -8.09 -13.26
CA GLY A 33 2.28 -8.64 -14.58
C GLY A 33 1.01 -8.76 -15.41
N ASN A 34 1.17 -9.13 -16.66
CA ASN A 34 0.08 -9.35 -17.59
C ASN A 34 -0.46 -10.79 -17.51
N LEU A 35 -1.78 -10.95 -17.58
CA LEU A 35 -2.40 -12.26 -17.74
C LEU A 35 -2.43 -12.62 -19.24
N PRO A 36 -1.81 -13.74 -19.66
CA PRO A 36 -1.65 -14.07 -21.07
C PRO A 36 -3.00 -14.23 -21.77
N GLY A 37 -3.13 -13.64 -22.96
CA GLY A 37 -4.37 -13.64 -23.73
C GLY A 37 -5.40 -12.58 -23.31
N THR A 38 -5.05 -11.69 -22.36
CA THR A 38 -5.90 -10.56 -21.97
C THR A 38 -5.06 -9.29 -21.76
N GLU A 39 -5.73 -8.15 -21.57
CA GLU A 39 -5.11 -6.88 -21.18
C GLU A 39 -5.13 -6.66 -19.65
N LEU A 40 -5.34 -7.74 -18.88
CA LEU A 40 -5.50 -7.66 -17.43
C LEU A 40 -4.16 -7.74 -16.71
N TYR A 41 -3.89 -6.72 -15.88
CA TYR A 41 -2.73 -6.70 -15.00
C TYR A 41 -3.11 -7.09 -13.57
N ARG A 42 -2.35 -8.03 -12.97
CA ARG A 42 -2.61 -8.58 -11.63
C ARG A 42 -1.32 -8.78 -10.83
N CYS A 43 -1.43 -8.77 -9.51
CA CYS A 43 -0.27 -9.00 -8.62
C CYS A 43 0.32 -10.40 -8.88
N ILE A 44 1.60 -10.46 -9.18
CA ILE A 44 2.31 -11.72 -9.49
C ILE A 44 2.32 -12.66 -8.28
N GLY A 45 2.44 -12.12 -7.06
CA GLY A 45 2.37 -12.92 -5.84
C GLY A 45 1.00 -13.52 -5.54
N LYS A 46 -0.10 -12.97 -6.10
CA LYS A 46 -1.46 -13.47 -5.88
C LYS A 46 -1.95 -14.39 -7.01
N TYR A 47 -1.39 -14.26 -8.22
CA TYR A 47 -1.82 -15.02 -9.39
C TYR A 47 -0.61 -15.62 -10.14
N PRO A 48 -0.42 -16.95 -10.10
CA PRO A 48 0.75 -17.60 -10.71
C PRO A 48 0.74 -17.60 -12.25
N ASN A 49 -0.41 -17.37 -12.87
CA ASN A 49 -0.55 -17.38 -14.34
C ASN A 49 -0.15 -16.05 -15.00
N VAL A 50 0.43 -15.14 -14.24
CA VAL A 50 0.71 -13.76 -14.65
C VAL A 50 2.20 -13.62 -14.95
N THR A 51 2.53 -13.03 -16.09
CA THR A 51 3.92 -12.87 -16.55
C THR A 51 4.33 -11.40 -16.55
N GLU A 52 5.53 -11.12 -16.07
CA GLU A 52 6.13 -9.78 -16.22
C GLU A 52 6.56 -9.54 -17.66
N ILE A 53 6.49 -8.29 -18.10
CA ILE A 53 6.98 -7.88 -19.41
C ILE A 53 8.50 -7.68 -19.28
N PRO A 54 9.33 -8.39 -20.07
CA PRO A 54 10.79 -8.25 -19.97
C PRO A 54 11.21 -6.79 -20.22
N GLY A 55 11.99 -6.24 -19.29
CA GLY A 55 12.45 -4.84 -19.34
C GLY A 55 11.50 -3.81 -18.73
N ILE A 56 10.29 -4.19 -18.30
CA ILE A 56 9.31 -3.29 -17.69
C ILE A 56 8.79 -3.88 -16.38
N LYS A 57 8.95 -3.13 -15.28
CA LYS A 57 8.34 -3.45 -13.98
C LYS A 57 7.18 -2.51 -13.71
N ILE A 58 5.98 -3.06 -13.52
CA ILE A 58 4.79 -2.27 -13.18
C ILE A 58 4.57 -2.40 -11.67
N PHE A 59 4.76 -1.29 -10.95
CA PHE A 59 4.58 -1.24 -9.50
C PHE A 59 3.21 -0.65 -9.14
N HIS A 60 2.43 -1.39 -8.36
CA HIS A 60 1.16 -0.93 -7.82
C HIS A 60 1.30 -0.53 -6.34
N PHE A 61 0.87 0.69 -6.03
CA PHE A 61 0.84 1.23 -4.68
C PHE A 61 -0.61 1.52 -4.29
N GLY A 62 -1.14 0.75 -3.33
CA GLY A 62 -2.56 0.77 -2.95
C GLY A 62 -3.02 1.97 -2.11
N ALA A 63 -2.25 3.05 -2.01
CA ALA A 63 -2.65 4.26 -1.29
C ALA A 63 -2.21 5.54 -1.99
N SER A 64 -2.70 6.68 -1.51
CA SER A 64 -2.24 7.99 -1.96
C SER A 64 -0.84 8.29 -1.42
N ILE A 65 0.00 8.90 -2.26
CA ILE A 65 1.33 9.34 -1.86
C ILE A 65 1.22 10.72 -1.20
N TYR A 66 1.62 10.81 0.07
CA TYR A 66 1.68 12.07 0.83
C TYR A 66 2.95 12.14 1.67
N PHE A 67 3.18 13.28 2.33
CA PHE A 67 4.42 13.57 3.07
C PHE A 67 4.79 12.49 4.09
N GLY A 68 3.83 11.96 4.85
CA GLY A 68 4.08 10.92 5.86
C GLY A 68 4.48 9.56 5.29
N ASN A 69 4.12 9.26 4.04
CA ASN A 69 4.34 7.95 3.42
C ASN A 69 5.47 7.93 2.39
N ARG A 70 6.06 9.10 2.07
CA ARG A 70 7.06 9.22 1.00
C ARG A 70 8.25 8.27 1.17
N GLU A 71 8.69 8.07 2.42
CA GLU A 71 9.88 7.26 2.72
C GLU A 71 9.56 5.76 2.61
N TYR A 72 8.34 5.38 3.03
CA TYR A 72 7.83 4.03 2.84
C TYR A 72 7.71 3.70 1.35
N PHE A 73 7.09 4.58 0.56
CA PHE A 73 7.00 4.40 -0.89
C PHE A 73 8.38 4.24 -1.54
N ARG A 74 9.34 5.10 -1.17
CA ARG A 74 10.71 5.06 -1.69
C ARG A 74 11.37 3.70 -1.39
N SER A 75 11.35 3.26 -0.14
CA SER A 75 11.95 1.98 0.27
C SER A 75 11.29 0.78 -0.41
N GLN A 76 9.97 0.78 -0.57
CA GLN A 76 9.24 -0.27 -1.29
C GLN A 76 9.61 -0.33 -2.77
N ILE A 77 9.67 0.81 -3.45
CA ILE A 77 10.10 0.84 -4.86
C ILE A 77 11.50 0.30 -5.01
N PHE A 78 12.45 0.75 -4.18
CA PHE A 78 13.82 0.26 -4.28
C PHE A 78 13.92 -1.25 -4.02
N HIS A 79 13.14 -1.79 -3.08
CA HIS A 79 13.08 -3.22 -2.80
C HIS A 79 12.55 -4.05 -3.98
N HIS A 80 11.52 -3.57 -4.68
CA HIS A 80 10.94 -4.28 -5.81
C HIS A 80 11.70 -4.06 -7.13
N VAL A 81 12.30 -2.89 -7.30
CA VAL A 81 13.02 -2.53 -8.52
C VAL A 81 14.44 -3.06 -8.51
N SER A 82 15.11 -3.16 -7.34
CA SER A 82 16.52 -3.53 -7.23
C SER A 82 16.87 -4.66 -8.18
N PHE A 83 17.61 -4.27 -9.20
CA PHE A 83 18.11 -5.11 -10.26
C PHE A 83 18.90 -6.24 -9.60
N GLN A 84 18.47 -7.50 -9.76
CA GLN A 84 19.42 -8.59 -9.74
C GLN A 84 20.35 -8.32 -10.91
N GLN A 85 21.53 -7.82 -10.58
CA GLN A 85 22.64 -7.63 -11.50
C GLN A 85 23.40 -8.95 -11.64
#